data_AF-A0A1H4GAB3-F1
#
_entry.id   AF-A0A1H4GAB3-F1
#
_cell.length_a   1.000
_cell.length_b   1.000
_cell.length_c   1.000
_cell.angle_alpha   90.00
_cell.angle_beta   90.00
_cell.angle_gamma   90.00
#
_symmetry.space_group_name_H-M   'P 1'
#
loop_
_entity.id
_entity.type
_entity.pdbx_description
1 polymer ?
#
loop_
_entity_poly.entity_id
_entity_poly.type
_entity_poly.pdbx_seq_one_letter_code
_entity_poly.pdbx_strand_id
1 'polypeptide(L)'
;MVIYLIYVFSCDDYDGIFYTIEYRHYRHSILKGNKKMGKQVQIPYELFMDLVYLFVLEIPDEGTHEKIVDGLNKKIDKIIMHELYEKYKTAPTEEEREKARQEYIDKRGVFENFRW
;
A
#
# COMPACT_ATOMS: atom_id res chain seq x y z
N MET A 1 -20.32 -22.51 -22.32
CA MET A 1 -18.87 -22.32 -22.09
C MET A 1 -18.40 -20.95 -22.62
N VAL A 2 -19.14 -19.86 -22.32
CA VAL A 2 -18.83 -18.48 -22.78
C VAL A 2 -19.27 -17.41 -21.75
N ILE A 3 -19.47 -17.80 -20.47
CA ILE A 3 -19.99 -16.87 -19.43
C ILE A 3 -18.85 -16.07 -18.74
N TYR A 4 -17.59 -16.31 -19.10
CA TYR A 4 -16.43 -15.59 -18.54
C TYR A 4 -16.08 -14.27 -19.26
N LEU A 5 -16.97 -13.74 -20.09
CA LEU A 5 -16.75 -12.52 -20.90
C LEU A 5 -17.67 -11.35 -20.52
N ILE A 6 -18.08 -11.27 -19.24
CA ILE A 6 -18.67 -10.06 -18.65
C ILE A 6 -17.75 -9.52 -17.55
N TYR A 7 -16.45 -9.59 -17.83
CA TYR A 7 -15.54 -8.55 -17.38
C TYR A 7 -15.68 -7.41 -18.39
N VAL A 8 -15.56 -6.17 -17.93
CA VAL A 8 -15.64 -4.92 -18.70
C VAL A 8 -17.06 -4.31 -18.81
N PHE A 9 -17.13 -3.06 -18.35
CA PHE A 9 -18.21 -2.06 -18.47
C PHE A 9 -19.31 -1.98 -17.40
N SER A 10 -18.91 -1.59 -16.18
CA SER A 10 -19.47 -0.38 -15.52
C SER A 10 -18.65 0.00 -14.30
N CYS A 11 -17.59 0.77 -14.53
CA CYS A 11 -16.98 1.70 -13.56
C CYS A 11 -16.09 2.62 -14.39
N ASP A 12 -16.71 3.67 -14.93
CA ASP A 12 -15.97 4.85 -15.37
C ASP A 12 -15.46 5.55 -14.09
N ASP A 13 -14.19 5.98 -14.14
CA ASP A 13 -13.41 6.68 -13.11
C ASP A 13 -12.81 5.84 -11.97
N TYR A 14 -11.85 4.96 -12.28
CA TYR A 14 -10.69 4.72 -11.39
C TYR A 14 -9.52 4.11 -12.17
N ASP A 15 -8.37 4.82 -12.17
CA ASP A 15 -7.04 4.37 -12.59
C ASP A 15 -6.50 3.21 -11.71
N GLY A 16 -7.25 2.11 -11.59
CA GLY A 16 -7.11 1.17 -10.48
C GLY A 16 -6.82 -0.30 -10.83
N ILE A 17 -6.89 -0.71 -12.09
CA ILE A 17 -6.80 -2.14 -12.46
C ILE A 17 -5.37 -2.56 -12.85
N PHE A 18 -4.43 -1.63 -12.90
CA PHE A 18 -2.99 -1.91 -13.07
C PHE A 18 -2.19 -1.77 -11.76
N TYR A 19 -2.82 -1.94 -10.59
CA TYR A 19 -2.11 -2.35 -9.38
C TYR A 19 -1.81 -3.86 -9.52
N THR A 20 -0.77 -4.17 -10.27
CA THR A 20 -0.44 -5.53 -10.73
C THR A 20 -0.30 -6.53 -9.59
N ILE A 21 -0.53 -7.81 -9.89
CA ILE A 21 -0.40 -8.95 -8.97
C ILE A 21 0.93 -8.95 -8.20
N GLU A 22 2.00 -8.40 -8.79
CA GLU A 22 3.30 -8.20 -8.17
C GLU A 22 3.25 -7.27 -6.95
N TYR A 23 2.44 -6.22 -6.99
CA TYR A 23 2.29 -5.28 -5.88
C TYR A 23 1.65 -5.94 -4.65
N ARG A 24 0.64 -6.80 -4.85
CA ARG A 24 0.03 -7.60 -3.78
C ARG A 24 1.02 -8.64 -3.23
N HIS A 25 1.81 -9.28 -4.09
CA HIS A 25 2.84 -10.25 -3.68
C HIS A 25 3.97 -9.60 -2.87
N TYR A 26 4.46 -8.44 -3.32
CA TYR A 26 5.48 -7.65 -2.64
C TYR A 26 4.98 -7.10 -1.30
N ARG A 27 3.75 -6.57 -1.26
CA ARG A 27 3.13 -6.12 0.00
C ARG A 27 3.03 -7.27 1.00
N HIS A 28 2.67 -8.46 0.55
CA HIS A 28 2.62 -9.66 1.38
C HIS A 28 4.02 -10.11 1.84
N SER A 29 5.04 -10.05 0.99
CA SER A 29 6.41 -10.44 1.34
C SER A 29 7.07 -9.45 2.31
N ILE A 30 6.86 -8.14 2.15
CA ILE A 30 7.32 -7.11 3.08
C ILE A 30 6.60 -7.23 4.43
N LEU A 31 5.27 -7.33 4.45
CA LEU A 31 4.52 -7.50 5.70
C LEU A 31 4.90 -8.79 6.44
N LYS A 32 5.21 -9.88 5.72
CA LYS A 32 5.75 -11.11 6.31
C LYS A 32 7.19 -10.98 6.80
N GLY A 33 8.06 -10.31 6.05
CA GLY A 33 9.48 -10.12 6.38
C GLY A 33 9.71 -9.11 7.52
N ASN A 34 8.83 -8.11 7.65
CA ASN A 34 8.86 -7.09 8.70
C ASN A 34 7.97 -7.44 9.90
N LYS A 35 7.72 -8.74 10.15
CA LYS A 35 7.09 -9.22 11.39
C LYS A 35 8.03 -9.01 12.60
N LYS A 36 8.48 -7.78 12.83
CA LYS A 36 9.01 -7.31 14.11
C LYS A 36 7.81 -7.16 15.03
N MET A 37 7.47 -8.25 15.71
CA MET A 37 6.46 -8.23 16.76
C MET A 37 6.84 -7.14 17.78
N GLY A 38 6.02 -6.09 17.90
CA GLY A 38 6.23 -5.00 18.86
C GLY A 38 6.47 -3.60 18.28
N LYS A 39 6.50 -3.40 16.95
CA LYS A 39 6.50 -2.03 16.40
C LYS A 39 5.12 -1.37 16.60
N GLN A 40 5.05 -0.33 17.43
CA GLN A 40 3.85 0.48 17.56
C GLN A 40 3.66 1.34 16.31
N VAL A 41 2.49 1.23 15.68
CA VAL A 41 2.14 2.00 14.48
C VAL A 41 1.15 3.09 14.87
N GLN A 42 1.50 4.35 14.58
CA GLN A 42 0.58 5.48 14.74
C GLN A 42 -0.42 5.52 13.59
N ILE A 43 -1.71 5.59 13.90
CA ILE A 43 -2.79 5.76 12.93
C ILE A 43 -3.51 7.10 13.17
N PRO A 44 -4.07 7.73 12.12
CA PRO A 44 -4.90 8.91 12.28
C PRO A 44 -6.07 8.65 13.24
N TYR A 45 -6.43 9.65 14.03
CA TYR A 45 -7.52 9.53 15.01
C TYR A 45 -8.86 9.18 14.34
N GLU A 46 -9.18 9.81 13.21
CA GLU A 46 -10.40 9.54 12.45
C GLU A 46 -10.48 8.07 12.01
N LEU A 47 -9.39 7.53 11.45
CA LEU A 47 -9.32 6.12 11.06
C LEU A 47 -9.46 5.18 12.25
N PHE A 48 -8.93 5.55 13.42
CA PHE A 48 -9.15 4.78 14.64
C PHE A 48 -10.61 4.81 15.09
N MET A 49 -11.28 5.96 15.01
CA MET A 49 -12.69 6.07 15.35
C MET A 49 -13.55 5.25 14.38
N ASP A 50 -13.28 5.30 13.08
CA ASP A 50 -13.98 4.46 12.09
C ASP A 50 -13.85 2.97 12.44
N LEU A 51 -12.65 2.54 12.85
CA LEU A 51 -12.42 1.17 13.33
C LEU A 51 -13.23 0.85 14.59
N VAL A 52 -13.37 1.79 15.53
CA VAL A 52 -14.19 1.61 16.73
C VAL A 52 -15.67 1.51 16.37
N TYR A 53 -16.18 2.39 15.50
CA TYR A 53 -17.57 2.35 15.03
C TYR A 53 -17.91 1.03 14.35
N LEU A 54 -16.99 0.53 13.51
CA LEU A 54 -17.19 -0.73 12.79
C LEU A 54 -17.08 -1.96 13.71
N PHE A 55 -16.00 -2.08 14.50
CA PHE A 55 -15.67 -3.33 15.19
C PHE A 55 -16.13 -3.40 16.65
N VAL A 56 -16.33 -2.27 17.32
CA VAL A 56 -16.67 -2.24 18.75
C VAL A 56 -18.14 -1.88 18.95
N LEU A 57 -18.61 -0.89 18.19
CA LEU A 57 -19.98 -0.40 18.33
C LEU A 57 -20.96 -1.07 17.36
N GLU A 58 -20.47 -1.76 16.33
CA GLU A 58 -21.27 -2.40 15.28
C GLU A 58 -22.26 -1.42 14.60
N ILE A 59 -21.91 -0.13 14.54
CA ILE A 59 -22.70 0.94 13.93
C ILE A 59 -21.87 1.59 12.82
N PRO A 60 -21.72 0.93 11.65
CA PRO A 60 -21.04 1.53 10.52
C PRO A 60 -21.98 2.47 9.76
N ASP A 61 -21.49 3.67 9.44
CA ASP A 61 -22.10 4.54 8.43
C ASP A 61 -21.85 3.99 7.02
N GLU A 62 -22.64 4.45 6.04
CA GLU A 62 -22.41 4.14 4.63
C GLU A 62 -20.98 4.57 4.20
N GLY A 63 -20.25 3.65 3.58
CA GLY A 63 -18.86 3.90 3.15
C GLY A 63 -17.79 3.80 4.26
N THR A 64 -18.14 3.51 5.52
CA THR A 64 -17.17 3.34 6.61
C THR A 64 -16.13 2.26 6.29
N HIS A 65 -16.57 1.14 5.72
CA HIS A 65 -15.67 0.06 5.33
C HIS A 65 -14.64 0.50 4.28
N GLU A 66 -15.08 1.23 3.26
CA GLU A 66 -14.22 1.72 2.18
C GLU A 66 -13.19 2.72 2.72
N LYS A 67 -13.63 3.66 3.58
CA LYS A 67 -12.74 4.62 4.27
C LYS A 67 -11.66 3.92 5.09
N ILE A 68 -12.03 2.87 5.83
CA ILE A 68 -11.09 2.09 6.63
C ILE A 68 -10.08 1.38 5.72
N VAL A 69 -10.54 0.73 4.67
CA VAL A 69 -9.68 0.01 3.72
C VAL A 69 -8.70 0.97 3.05
N ASP A 70 -9.17 2.11 2.55
CA ASP A 70 -8.34 3.13 1.91
C ASP A 70 -7.33 3.74 2.90
N GLY A 71 -7.78 4.11 4.10
CA GLY A 71 -6.91 4.64 5.15
C GLY A 71 -5.80 3.67 5.57
N LEU A 72 -6.12 2.39 5.73
CA LEU A 72 -5.15 1.35 6.05
C LEU A 72 -4.20 1.06 4.88
N ASN A 73 -4.70 1.07 3.64
CA ASN A 73 -3.87 0.94 2.44
C ASN A 73 -2.83 2.06 2.38
N LYS A 74 -3.27 3.31 2.47
CA LYS A 74 -2.37 4.48 2.50
C LYS A 74 -1.34 4.38 3.62
N LYS A 75 -1.73 3.86 4.79
CA LYS A 75 -0.79 3.68 5.91
C LYS A 75 0.26 2.62 5.61
N ILE A 76 -0.14 1.48 5.04
CA ILE A 76 0.77 0.41 4.65
C ILE A 76 1.72 0.87 3.56
N ASP A 77 1.23 1.61 2.56
CA ASP A 77 2.08 2.14 1.50
C ASP A 77 3.14 3.09 2.05
N LYS A 78 2.79 3.97 3.01
CA LYS A 78 3.78 4.81 3.71
C LYS A 78 4.84 4.00 4.44
N ILE A 79 4.46 2.91 5.10
CA ILE A 79 5.42 2.02 5.80
C ILE A 79 6.37 1.39 4.79
N ILE A 80 5.84 0.85 3.70
CA ILE A 80 6.64 0.23 2.63
C ILE A 80 7.62 1.24 2.02
N MET A 81 7.15 2.45 1.71
CA MET A 81 7.98 3.52 1.13
C MET A 81 9.10 3.93 2.09
N HIS A 82 8.79 4.05 3.37
CA HIS A 82 9.81 4.36 4.38
C HIS A 82 10.87 3.26 4.46
N GLU A 83 10.47 1.99 4.45
CA GLU A 83 11.41 0.87 4.49
C GLU A 83 12.28 0.78 3.23
N LEU A 84 11.71 1.05 2.06
CA LEU A 84 12.47 1.16 0.81
C LEU A 84 13.50 2.27 0.88
N TYR A 85 13.11 3.43 1.38
CA TYR A 85 14.02 4.55 1.58
C TYR A 85 15.11 4.26 2.63
N GLU A 86 14.77 3.61 3.75
CA GLU A 86 15.75 3.17 4.75
C GLU A 86 16.76 2.20 4.13
N LYS A 87 16.29 1.18 3.40
CA LYS A 87 17.16 0.23 2.69
C LYS A 87 18.11 0.93 1.72
N TYR A 88 17.59 1.86 0.91
CA TYR A 88 18.40 2.70 0.02
C TYR A 88 19.48 3.46 0.81
N LYS A 89 19.11 4.11 1.91
CA LYS A 89 20.02 4.94 2.71
C LYS A 89 21.08 4.11 3.45
N THR A 90 20.76 2.88 3.85
CA THR A 90 21.66 2.00 4.60
C THR A 90 22.42 0.99 3.74
N ALA A 91 22.23 1.01 2.42
CA ALA A 91 22.87 0.06 1.51
C ALA A 91 24.41 0.23 1.54
N PRO A 92 25.17 -0.87 1.72
CA PRO A 92 26.63 -0.82 1.80
C PRO A 92 27.31 -0.70 0.43
N THR A 93 26.67 -1.17 -0.64
CA THR A 93 27.22 -1.16 -2.00
C THR A 93 26.40 -0.27 -2.94
N GLU A 94 27.07 0.24 -3.98
CA GLU A 94 26.44 1.11 -4.98
C GLU A 94 25.34 0.40 -5.78
N GLU A 95 25.54 -0.88 -6.12
CA GLU A 95 24.58 -1.69 -6.87
C GLU A 95 23.30 -1.95 -6.07
N GLU A 96 23.41 -2.28 -4.79
CA GLU A 96 22.23 -2.50 -3.93
C GLU A 96 21.49 -1.19 -3.67
N ARG A 97 22.23 -0.08 -3.55
CA ARG A 97 21.66 1.26 -3.42
C ARG A 97 20.87 1.64 -4.66
N GLU A 98 21.44 1.41 -5.85
CA GLU A 98 20.80 1.74 -7.11
C GLU A 98 19.57 0.87 -7.38
N LYS A 99 19.62 -0.41 -7.01
CA LYS A 99 18.45 -1.29 -7.07
C LYS A 99 17.31 -0.81 -6.16
N ALA A 100 17.63 -0.41 -4.92
CA ALA A 100 16.64 0.13 -3.99
C ALA A 100 16.08 1.49 -4.47
N ARG A 101 16.90 2.30 -5.14
CA ARG A 101 16.46 3.55 -5.78
C ARG A 101 15.42 3.27 -6.86
N GLN A 102 15.71 2.31 -7.75
CA GLN A 102 14.81 1.98 -8.84
C GLN A 102 13.49 1.41 -8.32
N GLU A 103 13.53 0.50 -7.33
CA GLU A 103 12.32 -0.01 -6.68
C GLU A 103 11.49 1.11 -6.02
N TYR A 104 12.12 2.15 -5.46
CA TYR A 104 11.40 3.31 -4.90
C TYR A 104 10.74 4.17 -5.99
N ILE A 105 11.46 4.46 -7.07
CA ILE A 105 10.99 5.27 -8.21
C ILE A 105 9.80 4.60 -8.90
N ASP A 106 9.96 3.32 -9.25
CA ASP A 106 8.92 2.53 -9.92
C ASP A 106 7.64 2.50 -9.08
N LYS A 107 7.77 2.46 -7.75
CA LYS A 107 6.63 2.50 -6.83
C LYS A 107 6.00 3.88 -6.66
N ARG A 108 6.81 4.93 -6.70
CA ARG A 108 6.33 6.32 -6.65
C ARG A 108 5.62 6.72 -7.94
N GLY A 109 5.85 6.01 -9.05
CA GLY A 109 5.33 6.36 -10.38
C GLY A 109 5.94 7.66 -10.91
N VAL A 110 7.15 8.00 -10.45
CA VAL A 110 7.88 9.20 -10.88
C VAL A 110 8.90 8.83 -11.96
N PHE A 111 9.28 9.79 -12.80
CA PHE A 111 10.29 9.56 -13.83
C PHE A 111 11.64 9.17 -13.22
N GLU A 112 12.40 8.33 -13.92
CA GLU A 112 13.70 7.80 -13.48
C GLU A 112 14.75 8.88 -13.17
N ASN A 113 14.62 10.03 -13.83
CA ASN A 113 15.46 11.22 -13.65
C ASN A 113 14.96 12.17 -12.54
N PHE A 114 13.94 11.78 -11.78
CA PHE A 114 13.42 12.58 -10.68
C PHE A 114 14.50 12.73 -9.60
N ARG A 115 14.88 13.98 -9.31
CA ARG A 115 15.81 14.32 -8.22
C ARG A 115 15.00 14.72 -7.00
N TRP A 116 15.22 14.03 -5.87
CA TRP A 116 14.65 14.34 -4.57
C TRP A 116 15.44 15.43 -3.83
#